data_AF-A0A258JTT2-F1
#
_entry.id   AF-A0A258JTT2-F1
#
_cell.length_a   1.000
_cell.length_b   1.000
_cell.length_c   1.000
_cell.angle_alpha   90.00
_cell.angle_beta   90.00
_cell.angle_gamma   90.00
#
_symmetry.space_group_name_H-M   'P 1'
#
loop_
_entity.id
_entity.type
_entity.pdbx_description
1 polymer ?
#
loop_
_entity_poly.entity_id
_entity_poly.type
_entity_poly.pdbx_seq_one_letter_code
_entity_poly.pdbx_strand_id
1 'polypeptide(L)'
;NYQEMIEDWANDIILALEKEDKAIIAIDTLECDAVDDIPSRIKEVFATAVKKVLEKVNLEELLIEGGATAYSIIEHLEYKKFYPEQELAQGVIRMKIEQVKEMHLTLKPGSYQWTDSVWKF
;
A
#
# COMPACT_ATOMS: atom_id res chain seq x y z
N ASN A 1 -15.60 -10.14 -13.83
CA ASN A 1 -14.26 -10.66 -14.24
C ASN A 1 -13.26 -10.29 -13.13
N TYR A 2 -12.25 -11.10 -12.77
CA TYR A 2 -11.31 -10.76 -11.67
C TYR A 2 -10.58 -9.43 -11.89
N GLN A 3 -10.17 -9.14 -13.12
CA GLN A 3 -9.53 -7.86 -13.45
C GLN A 3 -10.49 -6.67 -13.29
N GLU A 4 -11.75 -6.87 -13.62
CA GLU A 4 -12.81 -5.87 -13.48
C GLU A 4 -13.09 -5.58 -12.00
N MET A 5 -13.10 -6.60 -11.14
CA MET A 5 -13.25 -6.39 -9.69
C MET A 5 -12.10 -5.58 -9.07
N ILE A 6 -10.86 -5.78 -9.56
CA ILE A 6 -9.72 -4.96 -9.12
C ILE A 6 -9.84 -3.53 -9.65
N GLU A 7 -10.33 -3.35 -10.87
CA GLU A 7 -10.58 -2.02 -11.44
C GLU A 7 -11.62 -1.27 -10.63
N ASP A 8 -12.74 -1.92 -10.30
CA ASP A 8 -13.81 -1.35 -9.49
C ASP A 8 -13.27 -0.95 -8.10
N TRP A 9 -12.49 -1.82 -7.47
CA TRP A 9 -11.88 -1.51 -6.17
C TRP A 9 -10.88 -0.35 -6.26
N ALA A 10 -10.07 -0.29 -7.32
CA ALA A 10 -9.17 0.85 -7.55
C ALA A 10 -9.95 2.16 -7.73
N ASN A 11 -11.07 2.13 -8.46
CA ASN A 11 -11.95 3.29 -8.61
C ASN A 11 -12.55 3.74 -7.27
N ASP A 12 -12.99 2.81 -6.43
CA ASP A 12 -13.49 3.14 -5.09
C ASP A 12 -12.42 3.83 -4.23
N ILE A 13 -11.16 3.38 -4.32
CA ILE A 13 -10.02 4.00 -3.61
C ILE A 13 -9.76 5.41 -4.15
N ILE A 14 -9.78 5.60 -5.47
CA ILE A 14 -9.60 6.92 -6.10
C ILE A 14 -10.68 7.88 -5.64
N LEU A 15 -11.95 7.45 -5.67
CA LEU A 15 -13.07 8.27 -5.22
C LEU A 15 -12.98 8.63 -3.72
N ALA A 16 -12.50 7.70 -2.89
CA ALA A 16 -12.26 7.97 -1.47
C ALA A 16 -11.14 9.00 -1.28
N LEU A 17 -10.03 8.89 -2.02
CA LEU A 17 -8.93 9.85 -1.99
C LEU A 17 -9.35 11.23 -2.47
N GLU A 18 -10.13 11.32 -3.55
CA GLU A 18 -10.64 12.61 -4.07
C GLU A 18 -11.60 13.30 -3.10
N LYS A 19 -12.32 12.52 -2.27
CA LYS A 19 -13.33 13.04 -1.36
C LYS A 19 -12.78 13.40 0.03
N GLU A 20 -11.88 12.58 0.56
CA GLU A 20 -11.43 12.65 1.95
C GLU A 20 -9.92 12.93 2.08
N ASP A 21 -9.22 13.17 0.97
CA ASP A 21 -7.75 13.32 0.82
C ASP A 21 -6.93 12.08 1.28
N LYS A 22 -7.58 11.07 1.85
CA LYS A 22 -6.96 9.91 2.51
C LYS A 22 -7.83 8.68 2.34
N ALA A 23 -7.19 7.53 2.23
CA ALA A 23 -7.85 6.24 2.22
C ALA A 23 -7.01 5.19 2.94
N ILE A 24 -7.68 4.29 3.66
CA ILE A 24 -7.08 3.08 4.21
C ILE A 24 -7.74 1.90 3.51
N ILE A 25 -6.90 1.02 2.96
CA ILE A 25 -7.34 -0.25 2.39
C ILE A 25 -6.80 -1.40 3.24
N ALA A 26 -7.68 -2.34 3.53
CA ALA A 26 -7.34 -3.50 4.35
C ALA A 26 -8.21 -4.69 3.91
N ILE A 27 -7.67 -5.89 4.14
CA ILE A 27 -8.43 -7.12 4.11
C ILE A 27 -8.51 -7.59 5.57
N ASP A 28 -9.73 -7.83 6.03
CA ASP A 28 -10.00 -8.41 7.34
C ASP A 28 -9.93 -9.95 7.23
N THR A 29 -10.95 -10.66 7.68
CA THR A 29 -10.99 -12.12 7.65
C THR A 29 -11.53 -12.60 6.30
N LEU A 30 -10.83 -13.57 5.70
CA LEU A 30 -11.24 -14.23 4.47
C LEU A 30 -11.57 -15.69 4.76
N GLU A 31 -12.80 -16.11 4.45
CA GLU A 31 -13.19 -17.51 4.46
C GLU A 31 -12.82 -18.13 3.09
N CYS A 32 -11.75 -18.92 3.05
CA CYS A 32 -11.13 -19.38 1.80
C CYS A 32 -10.65 -20.83 1.86
N ASP A 33 -11.45 -21.72 2.45
CA ASP A 33 -11.06 -23.12 2.74
C ASP A 33 -10.70 -23.96 1.49
N ALA A 34 -11.16 -23.55 0.31
CA ALA A 34 -10.97 -24.28 -0.95
C ALA A 34 -10.00 -23.59 -1.93
N VAL A 35 -9.27 -22.58 -1.48
CA VAL A 35 -8.41 -21.76 -2.34
C VAL A 35 -6.96 -21.86 -1.89
N ASP A 36 -6.12 -22.36 -2.79
CA ASP A 36 -4.68 -22.43 -2.56
C ASP A 36 -4.00 -21.06 -2.72
N ASP A 37 -2.87 -20.91 -2.03
CA ASP A 37 -1.95 -19.76 -2.14
C ASP A 37 -2.61 -18.37 -1.97
N ILE A 38 -3.62 -18.31 -1.09
CA ILE A 38 -4.31 -17.06 -0.71
C ILE A 38 -3.35 -15.91 -0.39
N PRO A 39 -2.25 -16.10 0.39
CA PRO A 39 -1.32 -15.01 0.66
C PRO A 39 -0.71 -14.39 -0.60
N SER A 40 -0.35 -15.21 -1.60
CA SER A 40 0.16 -14.69 -2.86
C SER A 40 -0.93 -14.03 -3.69
N ARG A 41 -2.16 -14.55 -3.69
CA ARG A 41 -3.25 -13.90 -4.40
C ARG A 41 -3.57 -12.52 -3.81
N ILE A 42 -3.58 -12.41 -2.47
CA ILE A 42 -3.82 -11.15 -1.77
C ILE A 42 -2.76 -10.10 -2.11
N LYS A 43 -1.47 -10.43 -1.97
CA LYS A 43 -0.41 -9.44 -2.23
C LYS A 43 -0.45 -8.94 -3.69
N GLU A 44 -0.78 -9.82 -4.65
CA GLU A 44 -0.95 -9.46 -6.06
C GLU A 44 -2.18 -8.56 -6.30
N VAL A 45 -3.29 -8.80 -5.60
CA VAL A 45 -4.47 -7.90 -5.62
C VAL A 45 -4.08 -6.51 -5.13
N PHE A 46 -3.42 -6.41 -3.97
CA PHE A 46 -2.94 -5.13 -3.43
C PHE A 46 -1.99 -4.43 -4.40
N ALA A 47 -0.99 -5.13 -4.92
CA ALA A 47 -0.01 -4.56 -5.83
C ALA A 47 -0.64 -4.04 -7.12
N THR A 48 -1.59 -4.79 -7.69
CA THR A 48 -2.32 -4.38 -8.90
C THR A 48 -3.22 -3.18 -8.62
N ALA A 49 -3.98 -3.19 -7.52
CA ALA A 49 -4.89 -2.11 -7.16
C ALA A 49 -4.12 -0.81 -6.87
N VAL A 50 -3.07 -0.86 -6.06
CA VAL A 50 -2.23 0.31 -5.72
C VAL A 50 -1.58 0.89 -6.98
N LYS A 51 -1.08 0.05 -7.88
CA LYS A 51 -0.53 0.52 -9.16
C LYS A 51 -1.56 1.29 -9.98
N LYS A 52 -2.77 0.75 -10.13
CA LYS A 52 -3.87 1.42 -10.85
C LYS A 52 -4.27 2.75 -10.22
N VAL A 53 -4.31 2.81 -8.88
CA VAL A 53 -4.59 4.05 -8.15
C VAL A 53 -3.51 5.09 -8.46
N LEU A 54 -2.23 4.75 -8.29
CA LEU A 54 -1.11 5.68 -8.51
C LEU A 54 -0.91 6.10 -9.97
N GLU A 55 -1.48 5.37 -10.94
CA GLU A 55 -1.55 5.81 -12.35
C GLU A 55 -2.57 6.94 -12.58
N LYS A 56 -3.47 7.19 -11.62
CA LYS A 56 -4.58 8.15 -11.71
C LYS A 56 -4.50 9.29 -10.71
N VAL A 57 -3.88 9.08 -9.54
CA VAL A 57 -3.76 10.08 -8.48
C VAL A 57 -2.31 10.39 -8.17
N ASN A 58 -2.03 11.66 -7.85
CA ASN A 58 -0.75 12.04 -7.27
C ASN A 58 -0.85 11.91 -5.75
N LEU A 59 -0.01 11.07 -5.15
CA LEU A 59 -0.03 10.78 -3.71
C LEU A 59 1.28 11.24 -3.08
N GLU A 60 1.22 11.95 -1.97
CA GLU A 60 2.41 12.44 -1.25
C GLU A 60 2.97 11.40 -0.27
N GLU A 61 2.13 10.50 0.25
CA GLU A 61 2.48 9.52 1.28
C GLU A 61 1.82 8.17 1.00
N LEU A 62 2.63 7.12 0.85
CA LEU A 62 2.19 5.73 0.77
C LEU A 62 2.66 4.97 2.01
N LEU A 63 1.73 4.51 2.84
CA LEU A 63 2.01 3.74 4.04
C LEU A 63 1.66 2.28 3.79
N ILE A 64 2.59 1.36 4.05
CA ILE A 64 2.38 -0.07 3.83
C ILE A 64 2.74 -0.87 5.09
N GLU A 65 1.83 -1.79 5.43
CA GLU A 65 2.00 -2.76 6.48
C GLU A 65 2.33 -4.16 5.92
N GLY A 66 3.33 -4.80 6.51
CA GLY A 66 3.72 -6.17 6.19
C GLY A 66 4.77 -6.27 5.07
N GLY A 67 5.78 -7.11 5.29
CA GLY A 67 6.93 -7.23 4.37
C GLY A 67 6.57 -7.82 3.00
N ALA A 68 5.72 -8.85 2.97
CA ALA A 68 5.30 -9.48 1.71
C ALA A 68 4.46 -8.54 0.84
N THR A 69 3.53 -7.80 1.46
CA THR A 69 2.69 -6.79 0.79
C THR A 69 3.54 -5.65 0.26
N ALA A 70 4.43 -5.09 1.12
CA ALA A 70 5.36 -4.04 0.72
C ALA A 70 6.25 -4.47 -0.46
N TYR A 71 6.82 -5.66 -0.39
CA TYR A 71 7.66 -6.19 -1.47
C TYR A 71 6.90 -6.29 -2.80
N SER A 72 5.71 -6.91 -2.79
CA SER A 72 4.90 -7.09 -4.02
C SER A 72 4.48 -5.75 -4.63
N ILE A 73 4.04 -4.79 -3.82
CA ILE A 73 3.71 -3.42 -4.30
C ILE A 73 4.94 -2.74 -4.90
N ILE A 74 6.07 -2.72 -4.18
CA ILE A 74 7.32 -2.09 -4.63
C ILE A 74 7.81 -2.70 -5.95
N GLU A 75 7.71 -4.03 -6.08
CA GLU A 75 8.09 -4.74 -7.29
C GLU A 75 7.22 -4.32 -8.49
N HIS A 76 5.90 -4.25 -8.31
CA HIS A 76 4.94 -3.84 -9.35
C HIS A 76 5.07 -2.39 -9.80
N LEU A 77 5.45 -1.51 -8.87
CA LEU A 77 5.74 -0.10 -9.13
C LEU A 77 7.16 0.11 -9.68
N GLU A 78 7.97 -0.96 -9.74
CA GLU A 78 9.34 -0.96 -10.23
C GLU A 78 10.27 0.02 -9.50
N TYR A 79 9.98 0.34 -8.24
CA TYR A 79 10.85 1.19 -7.42
C TYR A 79 12.10 0.42 -6.98
N LYS A 80 13.27 0.94 -7.32
CA LYS A 80 14.55 0.21 -7.14
C LYS A 80 15.48 0.79 -6.08
N LYS A 81 15.32 2.07 -5.72
CA LYS A 81 16.21 2.72 -4.76
C LYS A 81 15.44 3.60 -3.78
N PHE A 82 15.80 3.45 -2.52
CA PHE A 82 15.16 4.12 -1.40
C PHE A 82 16.22 4.79 -0.53
N TYR A 83 15.89 5.97 -0.02
CA TYR A 83 16.73 6.70 0.91
C TYR A 83 15.94 6.88 2.21
N PRO A 84 16.36 6.22 3.31
CA PRO A 84 15.74 6.46 4.62
C PRO A 84 15.85 7.93 5.01
N GLU A 85 14.72 8.51 5.43
CA GLU A 85 14.69 9.89 5.93
C GLU A 85 14.42 9.95 7.43
N GLN A 86 13.47 9.13 7.90
CA GLN A 86 13.01 9.19 9.29
C GLN A 86 12.63 7.80 9.79
N GLU A 87 13.01 7.51 11.04
CA GLU A 87 12.46 6.40 11.82
C GLU A 87 11.37 6.96 12.73
N LEU A 88 10.10 6.68 12.39
CA LEU A 88 8.93 7.20 13.11
C LEU A 88 8.70 6.46 14.43
N ALA A 89 9.06 5.17 14.44
CA ALA A 89 9.16 4.29 15.59
C ALA A 89 10.12 3.16 15.24
N GLN A 90 10.47 2.32 16.22
CA GLN A 90 11.37 1.18 16.00
C GLN A 90 10.92 0.36 14.77
N GLY A 91 11.73 0.34 13.72
CA GLY A 91 11.43 -0.41 12.49
C GLY A 91 10.33 0.16 11.60
N VAL A 92 9.76 1.33 11.90
CA VAL A 92 8.80 2.06 11.05
C VAL A 92 9.53 3.19 10.35
N ILE A 93 9.86 2.98 9.08
CA ILE A 93 10.80 3.82 8.35
C ILE A 93 10.09 4.54 7.21
N ARG A 94 10.18 5.87 7.19
CA ARG A 94 9.78 6.72 6.07
C ARG A 94 10.97 6.98 5.17
N MET A 95 10.77 6.82 3.86
CA MET A 95 11.82 6.83 2.85
C MET A 95 11.42 7.69 1.65
N LYS A 96 12.42 8.29 1.01
CA LYS A 96 12.30 8.82 -0.35
C LYS A 96 12.54 7.72 -1.38
N ILE A 97 11.87 7.83 -2.52
CA ILE A 97 12.04 6.94 -3.67
C ILE A 97 12.84 7.71 -4.72
N GLU A 98 13.95 7.15 -5.22
CA GLU A 98 14.80 7.84 -6.23
C GLU A 98 14.00 8.22 -7.48
N GLN A 99 13.10 7.33 -7.91
CA GLN A 99 12.28 7.45 -9.11
C GLN A 99 11.10 8.43 -8.95
N VAL A 100 10.66 8.73 -7.73
CA VAL A 100 9.43 9.49 -7.46
C VAL A 100 9.72 10.57 -6.42
N LYS A 101 9.75 11.83 -6.87
CA LYS A 101 10.22 12.95 -6.03
C LYS A 101 9.18 13.47 -5.04
N GLU A 102 7.90 13.30 -5.35
CA GLU A 102 6.80 13.92 -4.58
C GLU A 102 6.17 12.96 -3.56
N MET A 103 6.46 11.65 -3.66
CA MET A 103 5.89 10.63 -2.79
C MET A 103 6.94 10.06 -1.83
N HIS A 104 6.55 9.93 -0.57
CA HIS A 104 7.30 9.19 0.44
C HIS A 104 6.67 7.82 0.67
N LEU A 105 7.51 6.83 0.95
CA LEU A 105 7.11 5.48 1.28
C LEU A 105 7.42 5.21 2.74
N THR A 106 6.40 4.85 3.52
CA THR A 106 6.57 4.43 4.91
C THR A 106 6.25 2.95 5.04
N LEU A 107 7.19 2.18 5.59
CA LEU A 107 7.03 0.74 5.80
C LEU A 107 6.95 0.42 7.29
N LYS A 108 5.95 -0.40 7.66
CA LYS A 108 5.82 -1.01 8.99
C LYS A 108 5.81 -2.54 8.88
N PRO A 109 6.63 -3.28 9.66
CA PRO A 109 6.48 -4.72 9.77
C PRO A 109 5.10 -5.12 10.33
N GLY A 110 4.55 -6.26 9.90
CA GLY A 110 3.19 -6.65 10.28
C GLY A 110 2.95 -6.73 11.79
N SER A 111 3.92 -7.22 12.56
CA SER A 111 3.80 -7.37 14.02
C SER A 111 3.98 -6.08 14.82
N TYR A 112 4.34 -4.97 14.18
CA TYR A 112 4.68 -3.71 14.86
C TYR A 112 3.45 -2.82 14.99
N GLN A 113 3.49 -1.84 15.89
CA GLN A 113 2.39 -0.88 16.06
C GLN A 113 2.65 0.38 15.24
N TRP A 114 1.59 0.92 14.63
CA TRP A 114 1.62 2.29 14.11
C TRP A 114 1.68 3.27 15.29
N THR A 115 2.41 4.36 15.15
CA THR A 115 2.39 5.46 16.12
C THR A 115 1.09 6.25 16.02
N ASP A 116 0.67 6.90 17.10
CA ASP A 116 -0.51 7.78 17.09
C ASP A 116 -0.43 8.86 15.99
N SER A 117 0.77 9.26 15.57
CA SER A 117 0.95 10.26 14.52
C SER A 117 0.36 9.84 13.17
N VAL A 118 0.20 8.53 12.92
CA VAL A 118 -0.49 8.02 11.72
C VAL A 118 -2.00 8.18 11.83
N TRP A 119 -2.54 8.13 13.05
CA TRP A 119 -3.98 8.21 13.35
C TRP A 119 -4.47 9.61 13.73
N LYS A 120 -3.54 10.53 14.03
CA LYS A 120 -3.85 11.93 14.37
C LYS A 120 -4.12 12.70 13.10
N PHE A 121 -5.39 12.77 12.74
CA PHE A 121 -5.93 13.61 11.67
C PHE A 121 -7.09 14.44 12.19
#